data_AF-A0A2U0TM07-F1
#
_entry.id   AF-A0A2U0TM07-F1
#
_cell.length_a   1.000
_cell.length_b   1.000
_cell.length_c   1.000
_cell.angle_alpha   90.00
_cell.angle_beta   90.00
_cell.angle_gamma   90.00
#
_symmetry.space_group_name_H-M   'P 1'
#
loop_
_entity.id
_entity.type
_entity.pdbx_description
1 polymer ?
#
loop_
_entity_poly.entity_id
_entity_poly.type
_entity_poly.pdbx_seq_one_letter_code
_entity_poly.pdbx_strand_id
1 'polypeptide(L)'
;MFNLFKRKKKSGCPNCYEQNTISFGTDYLENKIISLIQLTDEIGGIKIYKCQKCKTQFYINGNMYEKIFDGQIELLKKWSEINLVCSESLKKEIEKIGLTNDCNLSRIAPCKIELNNGEKFEFTTIKLSNKPPLGHHYTTFKNIFFIDEVNNISESDFGISLEIRNKAEKAEEKRMGFYPIILKNKEGKKIALNGISLFFNSEEIKGSELKLANEEWNHKEKYIYDTKDKAEKTIVIAKK
;
A
#
# COMPACT_ATOMS: atom_id res chain seq x y z
N MET A 1 -14.36 21.20 -47.13
CA MET A 1 -14.47 20.18 -46.06
C MET A 1 -13.21 20.24 -45.22
N PHE A 2 -13.36 20.50 -43.92
CA PHE A 2 -12.27 20.78 -42.99
C PHE A 2 -11.25 19.64 -42.93
N ASN A 3 -10.04 19.88 -43.46
CA ASN A 3 -8.88 19.04 -43.20
C ASN A 3 -8.33 19.44 -41.82
N LEU A 4 -9.00 18.98 -40.77
CA LEU A 4 -8.56 19.17 -39.38
C LEU A 4 -7.27 18.39 -39.17
N PHE A 5 -6.15 19.11 -39.14
CA PHE A 5 -4.79 18.66 -38.85
C PHE A 5 -4.76 17.45 -37.91
N LYS A 6 -4.53 16.23 -38.46
CA LYS A 6 -4.17 15.08 -37.63
C LYS A 6 -2.90 15.45 -36.87
N ARG A 7 -3.01 15.71 -35.56
CA ARG A 7 -1.85 15.95 -34.69
C ARG A 7 -0.86 14.81 -34.91
N LYS A 8 0.38 15.13 -35.34
CA LYS A 8 1.43 14.13 -35.53
C LYS A 8 1.63 13.36 -34.23
N LYS A 9 1.53 12.03 -34.27
CA LYS A 9 1.82 11.18 -33.11
C LYS A 9 3.27 11.38 -32.69
N LYS A 10 3.51 11.49 -31.39
CA LYS A 10 4.87 11.62 -30.83
C LYS A 10 5.50 10.22 -30.69
N SER A 11 6.82 10.08 -30.82
CA SER A 11 7.51 8.77 -30.70
C SER A 11 8.06 8.51 -29.29
N GLY A 12 7.84 7.32 -28.71
CA GLY A 12 8.34 6.99 -27.37
C GLY A 12 7.26 6.42 -26.46
N CYS A 13 7.07 7.04 -25.29
CA CYS A 13 6.00 6.74 -24.34
C CYS A 13 5.50 8.03 -23.67
N PRO A 14 4.38 8.02 -22.92
CA PRO A 14 3.88 9.20 -22.21
C PRO A 14 4.91 9.82 -21.25
N ASN A 15 5.70 8.99 -20.56
CA ASN A 15 6.75 9.47 -19.65
C ASN A 15 7.86 10.27 -20.36
N CYS A 16 8.05 10.10 -21.69
CA CYS A 16 9.00 10.93 -22.46
C CYS A 16 8.57 12.41 -22.55
N TYR A 17 7.31 12.73 -22.25
CA TYR A 17 6.72 14.03 -22.51
C TYR A 17 6.13 14.69 -21.26
N GLU A 18 5.59 13.88 -20.36
CA GLU A 18 4.87 14.36 -19.17
C GLU A 18 5.68 14.16 -17.88
N GLN A 19 6.80 13.42 -17.94
CA GLN A 19 7.82 13.13 -16.90
C GLN A 19 7.32 12.50 -15.58
N ASN A 20 6.06 12.72 -15.19
CA ASN A 20 5.41 12.25 -13.97
C ASN A 20 4.31 11.22 -14.24
N THR A 21 4.29 10.60 -15.43
CA THR A 21 3.28 9.59 -15.75
C THR A 21 3.55 8.31 -14.96
N ILE A 22 2.62 7.95 -14.07
CA ILE A 22 2.69 6.73 -13.25
C ILE A 22 2.13 5.52 -14.02
N SER A 23 1.06 5.73 -14.78
CA SER A 23 0.45 4.68 -15.61
C SER A 23 -0.28 5.29 -16.81
N PHE A 24 -0.51 4.47 -17.84
CA PHE A 24 -1.28 4.85 -19.03
C PHE A 24 -1.86 3.64 -19.75
N GLY A 25 -3.00 3.82 -20.42
CA GLY A 25 -3.68 2.78 -21.17
C GLY A 25 -2.99 2.42 -22.48
N THR A 26 -3.16 1.17 -22.91
CA THR A 26 -2.73 0.68 -24.24
C THR A 26 -3.40 1.46 -25.38
N ASP A 27 -4.67 1.83 -25.19
CA ASP A 27 -5.46 2.66 -26.11
C ASP A 27 -4.85 4.06 -26.28
N TYR A 28 -4.35 4.67 -25.21
CA TYR A 28 -3.67 5.97 -25.26
C TYR A 28 -2.41 5.89 -26.11
N LEU A 29 -1.61 4.84 -25.92
CA LEU A 29 -0.44 4.59 -26.76
C LEU A 29 -0.84 4.47 -28.22
N GLU A 30 -1.74 3.54 -28.54
CA GLU A 30 -2.16 3.25 -29.92
C GLU A 30 -2.68 4.49 -30.65
N ASN A 31 -3.45 5.34 -29.96
CA ASN A 31 -4.09 6.50 -30.56
C ASN A 31 -3.17 7.73 -30.67
N LYS A 32 -2.25 7.94 -29.72
CA LYS A 32 -1.52 9.22 -29.60
C LYS A 32 -0.01 9.10 -29.79
N ILE A 33 0.57 7.91 -29.68
CA ILE A 33 2.01 7.71 -29.61
C ILE A 33 2.47 6.62 -30.59
N ILE A 34 3.58 6.87 -31.28
CA ILE A 34 4.32 5.79 -31.96
C ILE A 34 5.17 5.14 -30.88
N SER A 35 4.68 4.04 -30.32
CA SER A 35 5.31 3.38 -29.17
C SER A 35 6.73 2.90 -29.50
N LEU A 36 7.68 3.24 -28.64
CA LEU A 36 9.03 2.65 -28.63
C LEU A 36 9.23 1.76 -27.40
N ILE A 37 8.15 1.26 -26.83
CA ILE A 37 8.17 0.34 -25.69
C ILE A 37 8.36 -1.08 -26.24
N GLN A 38 9.37 -1.78 -25.73
CA GLN A 38 9.69 -3.16 -26.12
C GLN A 38 9.79 -4.04 -24.89
N LEU A 39 9.40 -5.30 -25.03
CA LEU A 39 9.69 -6.32 -24.01
C LEU A 39 11.21 -6.47 -23.90
N THR A 40 11.75 -6.40 -22.69
CA THR A 40 13.19 -6.52 -22.43
C THR A 40 13.55 -7.65 -21.49
N ASP A 41 12.63 -8.06 -20.62
CA ASP A 41 12.90 -9.10 -19.62
C ASP A 41 11.60 -9.76 -19.16
N GLU A 42 11.71 -10.89 -18.47
CA GLU A 42 10.59 -11.56 -17.79
C GLU A 42 11.07 -12.13 -16.44
N ILE A 43 10.48 -11.65 -15.34
CA ILE A 43 10.90 -12.00 -13.97
C ILE A 43 9.71 -12.56 -13.22
N GLY A 44 9.80 -13.83 -12.78
CA GLY A 44 8.71 -14.49 -12.05
C GLY A 44 7.38 -14.51 -12.81
N GLY A 45 7.42 -14.60 -14.15
CA GLY A 45 6.23 -14.55 -15.02
C GLY A 45 5.70 -13.13 -15.29
N ILE A 46 6.35 -12.09 -14.76
CA ILE A 46 6.01 -10.69 -15.04
C ILE A 46 6.89 -10.17 -16.18
N LYS A 47 6.24 -9.78 -17.28
CA LYS A 47 6.89 -9.18 -18.44
C LYS A 47 7.30 -7.74 -18.16
N ILE A 48 8.57 -7.43 -18.40
CA ILE A 48 9.17 -6.12 -18.18
C ILE A 48 9.41 -5.45 -19.52
N TYR A 49 8.76 -4.31 -19.71
CA TYR A 49 8.85 -3.51 -20.92
C TYR A 49 9.70 -2.28 -20.67
N LYS A 50 10.44 -1.83 -21.69
CA LYS A 50 11.30 -0.64 -21.59
C LYS A 50 11.07 0.28 -22.78
N CYS A 51 10.92 1.58 -22.52
CA CYS A 51 10.91 2.57 -23.58
C CYS A 51 12.32 2.78 -24.12
N GLN A 52 12.55 2.57 -25.41
CA GLN A 52 13.88 2.73 -26.00
C GLN A 52 14.39 4.18 -26.00
N LYS A 53 13.49 5.17 -25.90
CA LYS A 53 13.82 6.59 -25.87
C LYS A 53 14.23 7.09 -24.48
N CYS A 54 13.36 6.95 -23.49
CA CYS A 54 13.60 7.47 -22.13
C CYS A 54 14.09 6.41 -21.13
N LYS A 55 14.21 5.16 -21.55
CA LYS A 55 14.64 4.01 -20.74
C LYS A 55 13.75 3.65 -19.54
N THR A 56 12.64 4.36 -19.32
CA THR A 56 11.63 4.01 -18.30
C THR A 56 11.11 2.59 -18.51
N GLN A 57 10.99 1.85 -17.41
CA GLN A 57 10.49 0.48 -17.37
C GLN A 57 9.03 0.43 -16.94
N PHE A 58 8.30 -0.54 -17.46
CA PHE A 58 6.88 -0.75 -17.24
C PHE A 58 6.57 -2.24 -17.09
N TYR A 59 5.49 -2.54 -16.37
CA TYR A 59 4.81 -3.82 -16.44
C TYR A 59 3.36 -3.59 -16.88
N ILE A 60 2.68 -4.65 -17.33
CA ILE A 60 1.27 -4.56 -17.75
C ILE A 60 0.39 -5.12 -16.63
N ASN A 61 -0.59 -4.31 -16.20
CA ASN A 61 -1.65 -4.71 -15.27
C ASN A 61 -3.01 -4.45 -15.93
N GLY A 62 -3.67 -5.53 -16.36
CA GLY A 62 -4.87 -5.41 -17.21
C GLY A 62 -4.54 -4.77 -18.56
N ASN A 63 -5.17 -3.64 -18.87
CA ASN A 63 -4.94 -2.85 -20.09
C ASN A 63 -4.04 -1.63 -19.87
N MET A 64 -3.38 -1.55 -18.71
CA MET A 64 -2.55 -0.41 -18.33
C MET A 64 -1.08 -0.80 -18.30
N TYR A 65 -0.23 0.06 -18.87
CA TYR A 65 1.19 0.08 -18.54
C TYR A 65 1.36 0.84 -17.23
N GLU A 66 1.98 0.18 -16.24
CA GLU A 66 2.34 0.79 -14.97
C GLU A 66 3.86 0.94 -14.88
N LYS A 67 4.31 2.12 -14.46
CA LYS A 67 5.71 2.45 -14.29
C LYS A 67 6.31 1.59 -13.16
N ILE A 68 7.48 1.02 -13.43
CA ILE A 68 8.31 0.39 -12.41
C ILE A 68 9.19 1.47 -11.80
N PHE A 69 9.13 1.60 -10.47
CA PHE A 69 9.91 2.57 -9.70
C PHE A 69 11.25 1.97 -9.26
N ASP A 70 12.17 2.83 -8.85
CA ASP A 70 13.51 2.44 -8.43
C ASP A 70 13.45 1.40 -7.29
N GLY A 71 14.31 0.37 -7.38
CA GLY A 71 14.35 -0.75 -6.43
C GLY A 71 13.27 -1.83 -6.64
N GLN A 72 12.22 -1.60 -7.44
CA GLN A 72 11.15 -2.58 -7.61
C GLN A 72 11.55 -3.78 -8.47
N ILE A 73 12.52 -3.62 -9.37
CA ILE A 73 13.07 -4.76 -10.13
C ILE A 73 13.78 -5.74 -9.19
N GLU A 74 14.56 -5.22 -8.25
CA GLU A 74 15.29 -6.01 -7.25
C GLU A 74 14.31 -6.72 -6.31
N LEU A 75 13.26 -6.02 -5.86
CA LEU A 75 12.19 -6.62 -5.07
C LEU A 75 11.46 -7.72 -5.84
N LEU A 76 11.20 -7.53 -7.14
CA LEU A 76 10.55 -8.54 -7.97
C LEU A 76 11.41 -9.79 -8.16
N LYS A 77 12.73 -9.62 -8.36
CA LYS A 77 13.68 -10.75 -8.43
C LYS A 77 13.67 -11.56 -7.15
N LYS A 78 13.85 -10.90 -5.99
CA LYS A 78 13.76 -11.54 -4.67
C LYS A 78 12.41 -12.27 -4.48
N TRP A 79 11.30 -11.62 -4.85
CA TRP A 79 9.97 -12.23 -4.78
C TRP A 79 9.87 -13.50 -5.62
N SER A 80 10.49 -13.54 -6.80
CA SER A 80 10.44 -14.69 -7.71
C SER A 80 11.31 -15.86 -7.26
N GLU A 81 12.42 -15.59 -6.58
CA GLU A 81 13.42 -16.60 -6.18
C GLU A 81 13.12 -17.23 -4.82
N ILE A 82 12.49 -16.48 -3.91
CA ILE A 82 12.36 -16.89 -2.50
C ILE A 82 11.00 -17.54 -2.23
N ASN A 83 11.04 -18.63 -1.47
CA ASN A 83 9.86 -19.21 -0.86
C ASN A 83 9.47 -18.41 0.39
N LEU A 84 8.68 -17.35 0.18
CA LEU A 84 8.27 -16.37 1.20
C LEU A 84 7.13 -16.88 2.10
N VAL A 85 7.31 -18.08 2.64
CA VAL A 85 6.35 -18.74 3.53
C VAL A 85 6.63 -18.35 4.97
N CYS A 86 5.61 -17.82 5.66
CA CYS A 86 5.71 -17.54 7.09
C CYS A 86 6.04 -18.81 7.89
N SER A 87 7.00 -18.70 8.81
CA SER A 87 7.21 -19.77 9.80
C SER A 87 5.97 -19.93 10.69
N GLU A 88 5.80 -21.12 11.27
CA GLU A 88 4.64 -21.40 12.13
C GLU A 88 4.57 -20.47 13.36
N SER A 89 5.74 -20.07 13.88
CA SER A 89 5.81 -19.08 14.96
C SER A 89 5.28 -17.72 14.54
N LEU A 90 5.71 -17.21 13.38
CA LEU A 90 5.25 -15.92 12.86
C LEU A 90 3.76 -15.96 12.49
N LYS A 91 3.26 -17.08 11.95
CA LYS A 91 1.82 -17.26 11.68
C LYS A 91 0.98 -17.09 12.93
N LYS A 92 1.37 -17.75 14.04
CA LYS A 92 0.65 -17.63 15.32
C LYS A 92 0.61 -16.19 15.84
N GLU A 93 1.71 -15.45 15.71
CA GLU A 93 1.72 -14.02 16.10
C GLU A 93 0.84 -13.16 15.17
N ILE A 94 0.89 -13.40 13.86
CA ILE A 94 0.01 -12.71 12.89
C ILE A 94 -1.48 -13.00 13.19
N GLU A 95 -1.81 -14.24 13.55
CA GLU A 95 -3.17 -14.65 13.91
C GLU A 95 -3.67 -13.95 15.18
N LYS A 96 -2.81 -13.79 16.20
CA LYS A 96 -3.15 -13.03 17.42
C LYS A 96 -3.46 -11.57 17.11
N ILE A 97 -2.63 -10.91 16.29
CA ILE A 97 -2.82 -9.52 15.88
C ILE A 97 -4.09 -9.37 15.02
N GLY A 98 -4.37 -10.37 14.20
CA GLY A 98 -5.53 -10.44 13.31
C GLY A 98 -5.33 -9.69 12.00
N LEU A 99 -5.76 -10.28 10.90
CA LEU A 99 -5.69 -9.67 9.57
C LEU A 99 -7.05 -9.07 9.17
N THR A 100 -7.03 -7.88 8.59
CA THR A 100 -8.18 -7.25 7.92
C THR A 100 -7.91 -7.08 6.44
N ASN A 101 -8.94 -6.85 5.62
CA ASN A 101 -8.73 -6.53 4.22
C ASN A 101 -8.28 -5.07 4.06
N ASP A 102 -7.39 -4.82 3.09
CA ASP A 102 -7.17 -3.49 2.54
C ASP A 102 -8.16 -3.20 1.40
N CYS A 103 -8.12 -1.97 0.86
CA CYS A 103 -8.96 -1.57 -0.27
C CYS A 103 -8.72 -2.40 -1.55
N ASN A 104 -7.64 -3.19 -1.61
CA ASN A 104 -7.27 -4.07 -2.72
C ASN A 104 -7.48 -5.56 -2.38
N LEU A 105 -8.26 -5.87 -1.34
CA LEU A 105 -8.54 -7.23 -0.84
C LEU A 105 -7.28 -8.02 -0.42
N SER A 106 -6.16 -7.34 -0.20
CA SER A 106 -4.98 -7.93 0.44
C SER A 106 -5.23 -8.01 1.95
N ARG A 107 -4.66 -9.03 2.59
CA ARG A 107 -4.79 -9.21 4.04
C ARG A 107 -3.66 -8.48 4.74
N ILE A 108 -3.99 -7.53 5.60
CA ILE A 108 -3.04 -6.65 6.29
C ILE A 108 -3.24 -6.63 7.81
N ALA A 109 -2.15 -6.37 8.54
CA ALA A 109 -2.18 -6.18 9.99
C ALA A 109 -1.13 -5.15 10.43
N PRO A 110 -1.43 -4.30 11.44
CA PRO A 110 -0.44 -3.46 12.08
C PRO A 110 0.36 -4.26 13.10
N CYS A 111 1.67 -4.15 13.05
CA CYS A 111 2.57 -4.84 13.98
C CYS A 111 3.83 -4.02 14.20
N LYS A 112 4.64 -4.49 15.15
CA LYS A 112 6.06 -4.19 15.20
C LYS A 112 6.86 -5.44 14.86
N ILE A 113 8.04 -5.25 14.30
CA ILE A 113 8.92 -6.35 13.88
C ILE A 113 10.31 -6.19 14.46
N GLU A 114 11.01 -7.33 14.53
CA GLU A 114 12.45 -7.40 14.69
C GLU A 114 13.00 -8.22 13.51
N LEU A 115 13.98 -7.67 12.81
CA LEU A 115 14.66 -8.35 11.70
C LEU A 115 15.71 -9.32 12.22
N ASN A 116 16.18 -10.23 11.35
CA ASN A 116 17.24 -11.18 11.68
C ASN A 116 18.58 -10.53 12.09
N ASN A 117 18.80 -9.27 11.68
CA ASN A 117 19.96 -8.48 12.08
C ASN A 117 19.76 -7.70 13.40
N GLY A 118 18.61 -7.87 14.06
CA GLY A 118 18.26 -7.21 15.33
C GLY A 118 17.63 -5.82 15.20
N GLU A 119 17.51 -5.26 13.99
CA GLU A 119 16.82 -3.97 13.78
C GLU A 119 15.32 -4.09 14.09
N LYS A 120 14.75 -3.03 14.67
CA LYS A 120 13.35 -3.00 15.15
C LYS A 120 12.56 -1.88 14.51
N PHE A 121 11.33 -2.19 14.12
CA PHE A 121 10.43 -1.23 13.46
C PHE A 121 9.04 -1.27 14.09
N GLU A 122 8.63 -0.16 14.69
CA GLU A 122 7.37 -0.05 15.44
C GLU A 122 6.14 0.11 14.53
N PHE A 123 6.26 0.86 13.43
CA PHE A 123 5.16 1.15 12.51
C PHE A 123 5.24 0.26 11.27
N THR A 124 4.94 -1.03 11.45
CA THR A 124 5.08 -2.04 10.39
C THR A 124 3.75 -2.64 9.97
N THR A 125 3.46 -2.62 8.67
CA THR A 125 2.32 -3.37 8.11
C THR A 125 2.78 -4.72 7.61
N ILE A 126 2.22 -5.82 8.14
CA ILE A 126 2.33 -7.12 7.49
C ILE A 126 1.28 -7.21 6.40
N LYS A 127 1.68 -7.64 5.20
CA LYS A 127 0.81 -7.86 4.05
C LYS A 127 0.98 -9.29 3.55
N LEU A 128 -0.09 -10.07 3.58
CA LEU A 128 -0.17 -11.36 2.88
C LEU A 128 -0.73 -11.11 1.48
N SER A 129 0.05 -11.45 0.45
CA SER A 129 -0.33 -11.19 -0.94
C SER A 129 0.08 -12.33 -1.87
N ASN A 130 -0.71 -12.52 -2.93
CA ASN A 130 -0.32 -13.35 -4.08
C ASN A 130 0.33 -12.53 -5.21
N LYS A 131 0.38 -11.21 -5.06
CA LYS A 131 0.93 -10.29 -6.06
C LYS A 131 2.30 -9.78 -5.62
N PRO A 132 3.25 -9.63 -6.55
CA PRO A 132 4.57 -9.08 -6.24
C PRO A 132 4.46 -7.61 -5.79
N PRO A 133 5.50 -7.08 -5.10
CA PRO A 133 5.56 -5.69 -4.65
C PRO A 133 5.80 -4.65 -5.74
N LEU A 134 4.92 -4.60 -6.74
CA LEU A 134 4.96 -3.62 -7.83
C LEU A 134 3.87 -2.56 -7.66
N GLY A 135 4.12 -1.38 -8.23
CA GLY A 135 3.17 -0.28 -8.27
C GLY A 135 3.54 0.89 -7.35
N HIS A 136 2.92 2.04 -7.60
CA HIS A 136 3.30 3.31 -6.98
C HIS A 136 3.10 3.32 -5.45
N HIS A 137 2.12 2.61 -4.90
CA HIS A 137 1.86 2.63 -3.45
C HIS A 137 3.03 2.08 -2.63
N TYR A 138 3.86 1.19 -3.20
CA TYR A 138 5.06 0.72 -2.49
C TYR A 138 6.11 1.82 -2.28
N THR A 139 6.07 2.90 -3.07
CA THR A 139 6.96 4.06 -2.88
C THR A 139 6.61 4.90 -1.66
N THR A 140 5.46 4.65 -1.03
CA THR A 140 5.03 5.33 0.21
C THR A 140 5.64 4.72 1.47
N PHE A 141 6.29 3.55 1.35
CA PHE A 141 6.97 2.90 2.46
C PHE A 141 8.45 3.24 2.42
N LYS A 142 9.02 3.59 3.59
CA LYS A 142 10.46 3.82 3.72
C LYS A 142 11.24 2.52 3.55
N ASN A 143 10.71 1.44 4.14
CA ASN A 143 11.33 0.12 4.12
C ASN A 143 10.33 -0.92 3.63
N ILE A 144 10.82 -1.82 2.78
CA ILE A 144 10.09 -2.99 2.29
C ILE A 144 10.95 -4.21 2.59
N PHE A 145 10.45 -5.08 3.46
CA PHE A 145 11.10 -6.33 3.82
C PHE A 145 10.24 -7.52 3.39
N PHE A 146 10.90 -8.64 3.18
CA PHE A 146 10.26 -9.93 3.02
C PHE A 146 10.21 -10.69 4.35
N ILE A 147 9.25 -11.62 4.46
CA ILE A 147 8.99 -12.33 5.72
C ILE A 147 10.16 -13.18 6.20
N ASP A 148 11.02 -13.66 5.30
CA ASP A 148 12.23 -14.41 5.63
C ASP A 148 13.32 -13.54 6.28
N GLU A 149 13.24 -12.21 6.13
CA GLU A 149 14.12 -11.25 6.79
C GLU A 149 13.69 -10.95 8.24
N VAL A 150 12.52 -11.45 8.66
CA VAL A 150 11.88 -11.14 9.94
C VAL A 150 12.13 -12.27 10.96
N ASN A 151 12.72 -11.89 12.09
CA ASN A 151 12.95 -12.78 13.22
C ASN A 151 11.70 -12.89 14.11
N ASN A 152 11.05 -11.75 14.40
CA ASN A 152 9.91 -11.69 15.30
C ASN A 152 8.84 -10.69 14.85
N ILE A 153 7.59 -11.02 15.16
CA ILE A 153 6.40 -10.18 14.93
C ILE A 153 5.63 -10.09 16.24
N SER A 154 5.17 -8.90 16.60
CA SER A 154 4.31 -8.71 17.77
C SER A 154 3.39 -7.50 17.61
N GLU A 155 2.43 -7.35 18.52
CA GLU A 155 1.53 -6.20 18.55
C GLU A 155 2.33 -4.89 18.70
N SER A 156 1.97 -3.90 17.89
CA SER A 156 2.45 -2.52 18.07
C SER A 156 1.58 -1.82 19.09
N ASP A 157 2.20 -1.02 19.95
CA ASP A 157 1.49 -0.14 20.89
C ASP A 157 0.60 0.86 20.14
N PHE A 158 0.97 1.22 18.92
CA PHE A 158 0.26 2.15 18.06
C PHE A 158 -0.71 1.45 17.10
N GLY A 159 -0.73 0.12 17.08
CA GLY A 159 -1.60 -0.67 16.22
C GLY A 159 -3.06 -0.57 16.66
N ILE A 160 -3.96 -0.35 15.70
CA ILE A 160 -5.40 -0.37 15.93
C ILE A 160 -5.89 -1.82 15.98
N SER A 161 -6.70 -2.13 17.00
CA SER A 161 -7.21 -3.48 17.24
C SER A 161 -8.00 -4.05 16.05
N LEU A 162 -8.02 -5.38 15.94
CA LEU A 162 -8.79 -6.08 14.91
C LEU A 162 -10.28 -5.71 14.94
N GLU A 163 -10.86 -5.57 16.13
CA GLU A 163 -12.27 -5.20 16.31
C GLU A 163 -12.58 -3.84 15.64
N ILE A 164 -11.74 -2.83 15.90
CA ILE A 164 -11.91 -1.50 15.33
C ILE A 164 -11.72 -1.54 13.81
N ARG A 165 -10.70 -2.26 13.31
CA ARG A 165 -10.46 -2.39 11.86
C ARG A 165 -11.62 -3.09 11.13
N ASN A 166 -12.20 -4.14 11.73
CA ASN A 166 -13.37 -4.82 11.18
C ASN A 166 -14.62 -3.94 11.19
N LYS A 167 -14.78 -3.07 12.20
CA LYS A 167 -15.83 -2.05 12.22
C LYS A 167 -15.60 -1.02 11.12
N ALA A 168 -14.34 -0.66 10.84
CA ALA A 168 -13.93 0.31 9.83
C ALA A 168 -14.22 -0.13 8.41
N GLU A 169 -13.98 -1.40 8.12
CA GLU A 169 -14.29 -2.02 6.83
C GLU A 169 -15.79 -1.92 6.48
N LYS A 170 -16.65 -1.82 7.50
CA LYS A 170 -18.11 -1.73 7.37
C LYS A 170 -18.64 -0.33 7.64
N ALA A 171 -17.78 0.67 7.80
CA ALA A 171 -18.21 2.03 8.08
C ALA A 171 -18.96 2.59 6.88
N GLU A 172 -20.08 3.25 7.12
CA GLU A 172 -20.86 3.91 6.08
C GLU A 172 -20.29 5.29 5.76
N GLU A 173 -20.38 5.67 4.48
CA GLU A 173 -20.04 7.02 4.08
C GLU A 173 -21.03 8.01 4.70
N LYS A 174 -20.52 9.04 5.37
CA LYS A 174 -21.35 10.14 5.87
C LYS A 174 -21.26 11.36 4.96
N ARG A 175 -20.10 11.66 4.35
CA ARG A 175 -19.90 12.79 3.42
C ARG A 175 -18.68 12.60 2.51
N MET A 176 -18.82 12.71 1.18
CA MET A 176 -17.71 12.87 0.22
C MET A 176 -16.46 12.01 0.53
N GLY A 177 -16.64 10.69 0.66
CA GLY A 177 -15.56 9.74 0.97
C GLY A 177 -15.09 9.72 2.42
N PHE A 178 -15.87 10.31 3.34
CA PHE A 178 -15.63 10.25 4.78
C PHE A 178 -16.46 9.11 5.41
N TYR A 179 -15.75 8.12 5.95
CA TYR A 179 -16.30 6.91 6.57
C TYR A 179 -15.91 6.88 8.06
N PRO A 180 -16.57 7.68 8.92
CA PRO A 180 -16.13 7.88 10.29
C PRO A 180 -16.37 6.66 11.18
N ILE A 181 -15.42 6.42 12.09
CA ILE A 181 -15.64 5.63 13.30
C ILE A 181 -15.27 6.47 14.50
N ILE A 182 -16.14 6.47 15.50
CA ILE A 182 -15.89 7.15 16.77
C ILE A 182 -15.28 6.18 17.76
N LEU A 183 -14.11 6.57 18.26
CA LEU A 183 -13.36 5.87 19.29
C LEU A 183 -13.22 6.75 20.52
N LYS A 184 -12.83 6.12 21.63
CA LYS A 184 -12.42 6.82 22.84
C LYS A 184 -11.16 6.20 23.42
N ASN A 185 -10.33 7.03 24.03
CA ASN A 185 -9.22 6.56 24.85
C ASN A 185 -9.67 6.27 26.29
N LYS A 186 -8.75 5.86 27.15
CA LYS A 186 -9.00 5.60 28.59
C LYS A 186 -9.49 6.84 29.36
N GLU A 187 -9.12 8.04 28.91
CA GLU A 187 -9.51 9.33 29.52
C GLU A 187 -10.87 9.84 29.00
N GLY A 188 -11.51 9.15 28.06
CA GLY A 188 -12.78 9.56 27.46
C GLY A 188 -12.66 10.62 26.37
N LYS A 189 -11.44 11.00 25.95
CA LYS A 189 -11.24 11.83 24.75
C LYS A 189 -11.82 11.11 23.53
N LYS A 190 -12.55 11.82 22.68
CA LYS A 190 -13.17 11.27 21.46
C LYS A 190 -12.23 11.40 20.28
N ILE A 191 -12.10 10.31 19.52
CA ILE A 191 -11.28 10.20 18.32
C ILE A 191 -12.18 9.86 17.13
N ALA A 192 -11.94 10.48 15.98
CA ALA A 192 -12.60 10.13 14.73
C ALA A 192 -11.57 9.60 13.73
N LEU A 193 -11.70 8.32 13.38
CA LEU A 193 -10.95 7.72 12.27
C LEU A 193 -11.73 7.84 10.97
N ASN A 194 -11.03 7.99 9.84
CA ASN A 194 -11.64 7.96 8.51
C ASN A 194 -11.22 6.70 7.75
N GLY A 195 -12.16 5.76 7.59
CA GLY A 195 -11.94 4.48 6.94
C GLY A 195 -11.00 3.56 7.71
N ILE A 196 -10.50 2.52 7.04
CA ILE A 196 -9.58 1.54 7.65
C ILE A 196 -8.23 2.22 7.91
N SER A 197 -7.92 2.41 9.19
CA SER A 197 -6.61 2.87 9.67
C SER A 197 -5.92 1.73 10.41
N LEU A 198 -4.62 1.57 10.16
CA LEU A 198 -3.81 0.52 10.79
C LEU A 198 -3.16 0.99 12.10
N PHE A 199 -2.80 2.27 12.16
CA PHE A 199 -2.11 2.86 13.30
C PHE A 199 -2.82 4.11 13.77
N PHE A 200 -2.63 4.44 15.04
CA PHE A 200 -2.99 5.75 15.60
C PHE A 200 -1.89 6.21 16.54
N ASN A 201 -1.43 7.45 16.33
CA ASN A 201 -0.42 8.10 17.16
C ASN A 201 -0.65 9.62 17.12
N SER A 202 -1.50 10.12 18.01
CA SER A 202 -1.78 11.55 18.12
C SER A 202 -1.86 11.93 19.59
N GLU A 203 -1.26 13.07 19.96
CA GLU A 203 -1.31 13.61 21.34
C GLU A 203 -0.94 12.57 22.41
N GLU A 204 0.09 11.75 22.13
CA GLU A 204 0.58 10.65 23.00
C GLU A 204 -0.40 9.47 23.18
N ILE A 205 -1.58 9.52 22.54
CA ILE A 205 -2.56 8.45 22.56
C ILE A 205 -2.10 7.33 21.61
N LYS A 206 -1.98 6.13 22.18
CA LYS A 206 -1.60 4.90 21.50
C LYS A 206 -2.82 4.21 20.88
N GLY A 207 -2.68 3.69 19.66
CA GLY A 207 -3.75 2.93 18.99
C GLY A 207 -4.28 1.73 19.78
N SER A 208 -3.43 1.05 20.54
CA SER A 208 -3.80 -0.08 21.40
C SER A 208 -4.73 0.30 22.57
N GLU A 209 -4.81 1.59 22.92
CA GLU A 209 -5.64 2.08 24.02
C GLU A 209 -7.05 2.48 23.58
N LEU A 210 -7.30 2.50 22.28
CA LEU A 210 -8.56 2.94 21.71
C LEU A 210 -9.63 1.86 21.83
N LYS A 211 -10.86 2.30 22.09
CA LYS A 211 -12.05 1.45 22.10
C LYS A 211 -13.16 2.08 21.27
N LEU A 212 -14.04 1.27 20.71
CA LEU A 212 -15.26 1.76 20.07
C LEU A 212 -16.08 2.58 21.08
N ALA A 213 -16.49 3.79 20.67
CA ALA A 213 -17.34 4.63 21.51
C ALA A 213 -18.82 4.20 21.46
N ASN A 214 -19.22 3.45 20.42
CA ASN A 214 -20.61 3.10 20.10
C ASN A 214 -21.51 4.34 19.91
N GLU A 215 -20.94 5.40 19.33
CA GLU A 215 -21.62 6.66 19.01
C GLU A 215 -21.57 6.90 17.49
N GLU A 216 -22.58 7.60 16.98
CA GLU A 216 -22.53 8.13 15.62
C GLU A 216 -21.65 9.38 15.55
N TRP A 217 -21.06 9.63 14.38
CA TRP A 217 -20.29 10.84 14.16
C TRP A 217 -21.20 12.08 14.13
N ASN A 218 -20.83 13.10 14.89
CA ASN A 218 -21.53 14.38 14.95
C ASN A 218 -20.57 15.53 14.66
N HIS A 219 -20.77 16.22 13.54
CA HIS A 219 -19.96 17.36 13.10
C HIS A 219 -19.84 18.53 14.09
N LYS A 220 -20.69 18.60 15.13
CA LYS A 220 -20.63 19.63 16.18
C LYS A 220 -19.69 19.26 17.33
N GLU A 221 -19.31 17.99 17.44
CA GLU A 221 -18.42 17.50 18.48
C GLU A 221 -16.95 17.78 18.12
N LYS A 222 -16.11 17.94 19.15
CA LYS A 222 -14.67 18.06 18.99
C LYS A 222 -14.04 16.67 19.03
N TYR A 223 -13.50 16.22 17.90
CA TYR A 223 -12.75 14.97 17.80
C TYR A 223 -11.25 15.24 17.62
N ILE A 224 -10.43 14.35 18.16
CA ILE A 224 -9.05 14.18 17.72
C ILE A 224 -9.09 13.38 16.42
N TYR A 225 -8.50 13.89 15.36
CA TYR A 225 -8.42 13.20 14.09
C TYR A 225 -7.05 12.53 13.94
N ASP A 226 -7.02 11.42 13.23
CA ASP A 226 -5.77 10.80 12.83
C ASP A 226 -4.97 11.76 11.92
N THR A 227 -3.77 12.14 12.37
CA THR A 227 -2.80 12.84 11.54
C THR A 227 -1.98 11.79 10.79
N LYS A 228 -2.47 11.40 9.61
CA LYS A 228 -2.01 10.24 8.82
C LYS A 228 -0.50 10.08 8.51
N ASP A 229 0.39 10.99 8.91
CA ASP A 229 1.67 11.19 8.21
C ASP A 229 2.91 11.54 9.06
N LYS A 230 3.03 11.09 10.32
CA LYS A 230 4.29 11.35 11.08
C LYS A 230 5.24 10.17 11.21
N ALA A 231 4.77 8.94 11.07
CA ALA A 231 5.61 7.76 11.23
C ALA A 231 6.13 7.25 9.89
N GLU A 232 7.42 6.91 9.84
CA GLU A 232 8.03 6.19 8.73
C GLU A 232 7.41 4.79 8.64
N LYS A 233 6.69 4.53 7.54
CA LYS A 233 5.94 3.28 7.37
C LYS A 233 6.87 2.20 6.81
N THR A 234 6.91 1.06 7.49
CA THR A 234 7.57 -0.17 7.02
C THR A 234 6.50 -1.16 6.58
N ILE A 235 6.79 -1.95 5.54
CA ILE A 235 5.94 -3.07 5.12
C ILE A 235 6.74 -4.36 5.07
N VAL A 236 6.15 -5.43 5.61
CA VAL A 236 6.62 -6.80 5.47
C VAL A 236 5.68 -7.55 4.54
N ILE A 237 6.23 -8.25 3.58
CA ILE A 237 5.45 -8.98 2.57
C ILE A 237 5.72 -10.47 2.70
N ALA A 238 4.62 -11.23 2.82
CA ALA A 238 4.63 -12.68 2.74
C ALA A 238 3.72 -13.16 1.61
N LYS A 239 4.06 -14.32 1.03
CA LYS A 239 3.16 -15.01 0.10
C LYS A 239 1.98 -15.59 0.89
N LYS A 240 0.76 -15.47 0.34
CA LYS A 240 -0.44 -16.07 0.94
C LYS A 240 -0.52 -17.57 0.65
#